data_AF-A0A939URL9-F1
#
_entry.id   AF-A0A939URL9-F1
#
_cell.length_a   1.000
_cell.length_b   1.000
_cell.length_c   1.000
_cell.angle_alpha   90.00
_cell.angle_beta   90.00
_cell.angle_gamma   90.00
#
_symmetry.space_group_name_H-M   'P 1'
#
loop_
_entity.id
_entity.type
_entity.pdbx_description
1 polymer ?
#
loop_
_entity_poly.entity_id
_entity_poly.type
_entity_poly.pdbx_seq_one_letter_code
_entity_poly.pdbx_strand_id
1 'polypeptide(L)'
;MDLPAIYSFFITPQKGMVLWAYIFSALLAGILGLFLLTRVPKKARKPIVAAVTFAAGLYLSLEFLIPHDNIFTAAMPKVANFQLVTGCFTVLLGLGSLFLIQGKKVMFGSSERINGIGFFAGFFGILISGFLMDAGVKGCEEIFDIFFSGLYVSMQAAMFSLVAFYIVSASYRAFRIKSVETGLLLLSTAIIMLAVIPLGSVITDFLPKSGVLSVFRVEKLGYWLLTSPNMAVQRAIAFGVAVGSMATCLRIWLSLEKGSFYDKEL
;
A
#
# COMPACT_ATOMS: atom_id res chain seq x y z
N MET A 1 17.33 -41.18 -17.08
CA MET A 1 17.49 -40.32 -15.89
C MET A 1 16.35 -39.32 -15.97
N ASP A 2 15.23 -39.68 -15.36
CA ASP A 2 13.93 -39.12 -15.70
C ASP A 2 13.77 -37.72 -15.09
N LEU A 3 14.01 -36.70 -15.91
CA LEU A 3 13.79 -35.29 -15.59
C LEU A 3 12.46 -35.05 -14.83
N PRO A 4 11.30 -35.66 -15.19
CA PRO A 4 10.04 -35.46 -14.47
C PRO A 4 10.04 -35.89 -13.00
N ALA A 5 10.85 -36.90 -12.63
CA ALA A 5 10.90 -37.45 -11.27
C ALA A 5 11.70 -36.54 -10.31
N ILE A 6 12.69 -35.81 -10.83
CA ILE A 6 13.41 -34.80 -10.05
C ILE A 6 12.49 -33.59 -9.82
N TYR A 7 11.72 -33.18 -10.83
CA TYR A 7 10.79 -32.06 -10.69
C TYR A 7 9.69 -32.35 -9.65
N SER A 8 9.10 -33.55 -9.62
CA SER A 8 8.06 -33.90 -8.64
C SER A 8 8.58 -34.02 -7.20
N PHE A 9 9.85 -34.37 -6.99
CA PHE A 9 10.48 -34.42 -5.66
C PHE A 9 10.65 -33.03 -5.01
N PHE A 10 10.89 -31.99 -5.81
CA PHE A 10 11.02 -30.61 -5.33
C PHE A 10 9.68 -29.85 -5.23
N ILE A 11 8.60 -30.38 -5.81
CA ILE A 11 7.29 -29.68 -5.90
C ILE A 11 6.27 -30.21 -4.88
N THR A 12 6.45 -31.43 -4.36
CA THR A 12 5.55 -31.99 -3.34
C THR A 12 5.82 -31.37 -1.97
N PRO A 13 4.78 -31.04 -1.17
CA PRO A 13 4.96 -30.58 0.20
C PRO A 13 5.58 -31.71 1.05
N GLN A 14 6.89 -31.61 1.25
CA GLN A 14 7.70 -32.55 2.03
C GLN A 14 7.35 -32.39 3.51
N LYS A 15 7.04 -33.50 4.20
CA LYS A 15 6.77 -33.53 5.65
C LYS A 15 7.90 -34.28 6.37
N GLY A 16 8.16 -33.92 7.63
CA GLY A 16 9.13 -34.62 8.49
C GLY A 16 10.57 -34.13 8.32
N MET A 17 11.54 -35.05 8.45
CA MET A 17 12.98 -34.73 8.53
C MET A 17 13.54 -34.08 7.25
N VAL A 18 12.97 -34.40 6.09
CA VAL A 18 13.42 -33.88 4.78
C VAL A 18 13.11 -32.38 4.66
N LEU A 19 11.99 -31.91 5.20
CA LEU A 19 11.65 -30.48 5.24
C LEU A 19 12.68 -29.69 6.06
N TRP A 20 13.03 -30.19 7.24
CA TRP A 20 14.04 -29.56 8.10
C TRP A 20 15.42 -29.52 7.45
N ALA A 21 15.79 -30.56 6.70
CA ALA A 21 17.02 -30.56 5.90
C ALA A 21 16.99 -29.50 4.79
N TYR A 22 15.86 -29.30 4.11
CA TYR A 22 15.68 -28.22 3.13
C TYR A 22 15.76 -26.83 3.75
N ILE A 23 15.12 -26.61 4.91
CA ILE A 23 15.18 -25.33 5.62
C ILE A 23 16.62 -25.04 6.07
N PHE A 24 17.29 -26.03 6.67
CA PHE A 24 18.65 -25.86 7.15
C PHE A 24 19.64 -25.62 6.01
N SER A 25 19.53 -26.37 4.91
CA SER A 25 20.37 -26.15 3.72
C SER A 25 20.10 -24.79 3.05
N ALA A 26 18.84 -24.34 2.97
CA ALA A 26 18.50 -23.02 2.45
C ALA A 26 19.05 -21.88 3.33
N LEU A 27 18.94 -22.01 4.66
CA LEU A 27 19.53 -21.06 5.61
C LEU A 27 21.05 -21.02 5.49
N LEU A 28 21.69 -22.19 5.44
CA LEU A 28 23.14 -22.30 5.33
C LEU A 28 23.64 -21.74 4.00
N ALA A 29 22.93 -21.99 2.90
CA ALA A 29 23.19 -21.37 1.60
C ALA A 29 23.01 -19.85 1.63
N GLY A 30 21.98 -19.35 2.32
CA GLY A 30 21.76 -17.90 2.51
C GLY A 30 22.89 -17.23 3.31
N ILE A 31 23.32 -17.85 4.41
CA ILE A 31 24.44 -17.37 5.24
C ILE A 31 25.75 -17.40 4.44
N LEU A 32 26.00 -18.48 3.70
CA LEU A 32 27.15 -18.57 2.78
C LEU A 32 27.10 -17.49 1.71
N GLY A 33 25.94 -17.25 1.11
CA GLY A 33 25.75 -16.20 0.11
C GLY A 33 26.07 -14.82 0.67
N LEU A 34 25.56 -14.50 1.87
CA LEU A 34 25.88 -13.25 2.56
C LEU A 34 27.37 -13.16 2.91
N PHE A 35 27.96 -14.24 3.42
CA PHE A 35 29.37 -14.30 3.76
C PHE A 35 30.26 -14.06 2.53
N LEU A 36 29.96 -14.72 1.41
CA LEU A 36 30.66 -14.51 0.13
C LEU A 36 30.49 -13.07 -0.36
N LEU A 37 29.30 -12.49 -0.25
CA LEU A 37 29.06 -11.09 -0.62
C LEU A 37 29.88 -10.12 0.25
N THR A 38 30.09 -10.42 1.54
CA THR A 38 30.96 -9.61 2.42
C THR A 38 32.45 -9.75 2.09
N ARG A 39 32.86 -10.83 1.42
CA ARG A 39 34.25 -11.00 0.91
C ARG A 39 34.48 -10.31 -0.43
N VAL A 40 33.42 -10.04 -1.21
CA VAL A 40 33.51 -9.32 -2.49
C VAL A 40 33.91 -7.85 -2.23
N PRO A 41 34.86 -7.28 -3.01
CA PRO A 41 35.26 -5.88 -2.89
C PRO A 41 34.10 -4.92 -3.14
N LYS A 42 34.03 -3.82 -2.38
CA LYS A 42 32.91 -2.85 -2.41
C LYS A 42 32.57 -2.35 -3.83
N LYS A 43 33.57 -2.21 -4.71
CA LYS A 43 33.41 -1.78 -6.12
C LYS A 43 32.63 -2.78 -6.97
N ALA A 44 32.74 -4.09 -6.69
CA ALA A 44 32.06 -5.14 -7.45
C ALA A 44 30.68 -5.51 -6.87
N ARG A 45 30.37 -5.15 -5.62
CA ARG A 45 29.07 -5.45 -5.01
C ARG A 45 27.90 -4.76 -5.73
N LYS A 46 28.07 -3.48 -6.09
CA LYS A 46 27.04 -2.67 -6.77
C LYS A 46 26.59 -3.32 -8.11
N PRO A 47 27.50 -3.64 -9.06
CA PRO A 47 27.08 -4.27 -10.32
C PRO A 47 26.55 -5.69 -10.14
N ILE A 48 27.05 -6.47 -9.17
CA ILE A 48 26.53 -7.81 -8.89
C ILE A 48 25.08 -7.74 -8.41
N VAL A 49 24.79 -6.87 -7.43
CA VAL A 49 23.42 -6.68 -6.94
C VAL A 49 22.51 -6.20 -8.07
N ALA A 50 22.95 -5.18 -8.83
CA ALA A 50 22.19 -4.66 -9.96
C ALA A 50 21.90 -5.73 -11.02
N ALA A 51 22.88 -6.57 -11.38
CA ALA A 51 22.71 -7.66 -12.33
C ALA A 51 21.72 -8.71 -11.82
N VAL A 52 21.78 -9.06 -10.53
CA VAL A 52 20.85 -10.02 -9.91
C VAL A 52 19.43 -9.48 -9.88
N THR A 53 19.21 -8.23 -9.43
CA THR A 53 17.87 -7.60 -9.47
C THR A 53 17.36 -7.41 -10.88
N PHE A 54 18.24 -7.08 -11.83
CA PHE A 54 17.86 -6.96 -13.24
C PHE A 54 17.38 -8.29 -13.80
N ALA A 55 18.15 -9.36 -13.61
CA ALA A 55 17.80 -10.70 -14.06
C ALA A 55 16.51 -11.23 -13.41
N ALA A 56 16.31 -10.98 -12.11
CA ALA A 56 15.10 -11.37 -11.40
C ALA A 56 13.84 -10.68 -11.96
N GLY A 57 13.91 -9.37 -12.24
CA GLY A 57 12.79 -8.64 -12.85
C GLY A 57 12.59 -8.96 -14.34
N LEU A 58 13.67 -9.31 -15.05
CA LEU A 58 13.61 -9.73 -16.45
C LEU A 58 12.83 -11.05 -16.59
N TYR A 59 13.01 -11.99 -15.66
CA TYR A 59 12.25 -13.24 -15.64
C TYR A 59 10.73 -12.99 -15.63
N LEU A 60 10.23 -12.12 -14.75
CA LEU A 60 8.80 -11.79 -14.68
C LEU A 60 8.32 -11.08 -15.95
N SER A 61 9.15 -10.20 -16.51
CA SER A 61 8.83 -9.47 -17.73
C SER A 61 8.74 -10.39 -18.95
N LEU A 62 9.65 -11.37 -19.06
CA LEU A 62 9.66 -12.35 -20.16
C LEU A 62 8.50 -13.33 -20.06
N GLU A 63 8.17 -13.82 -18.87
CA GLU A 63 6.98 -14.67 -18.68
C GLU A 63 5.69 -13.95 -19.12
N PHE A 64 5.56 -12.66 -18.81
CA PHE A 64 4.39 -11.88 -19.20
C PHE A 64 4.30 -11.65 -20.71
N LEU A 65 5.44 -11.52 -21.40
CA LEU A 65 5.49 -11.17 -22.83
C LEU A 65 5.37 -12.38 -23.76
N ILE A 66 5.74 -13.60 -23.31
CA ILE A 66 5.77 -14.80 -24.15
C ILE A 66 4.53 -15.68 -23.85
N PRO A 67 3.74 -16.12 -24.86
CA PRO A 67 2.50 -16.91 -24.66
C PRO A 67 2.68 -18.26 -23.94
N HIS A 68 1.59 -18.72 -23.30
CA HIS A 68 1.42 -19.68 -22.19
C HIS A 68 2.11 -21.07 -22.16
N ASP A 69 2.98 -21.44 -23.11
CA ASP A 69 3.62 -22.77 -23.14
C ASP A 69 5.16 -22.69 -23.12
N ASN A 70 5.73 -22.01 -22.12
CA ASN A 70 7.18 -21.85 -21.99
C ASN A 70 7.78 -22.56 -20.78
N ILE A 71 9.10 -22.80 -20.86
CA ILE A 71 9.94 -23.28 -19.75
C ILE A 71 9.85 -22.40 -18.48
N PHE A 72 9.44 -21.13 -18.62
CA PHE A 72 9.30 -20.15 -17.55
C PHE A 72 8.00 -20.34 -16.76
N THR A 73 6.92 -20.80 -17.40
CA THR A 73 5.63 -21.08 -16.75
C THR A 73 5.72 -22.22 -15.73
N ALA A 74 6.61 -23.19 -15.95
CA ALA A 74 6.87 -24.27 -14.99
C ALA A 74 7.50 -23.78 -13.66
N ALA A 75 8.16 -22.61 -13.66
CA ALA A 75 8.80 -22.03 -12.49
C ALA A 75 7.95 -20.94 -11.79
N MET A 76 6.85 -20.49 -12.40
CA MET A 76 5.93 -19.49 -11.83
C MET A 76 5.44 -19.80 -10.41
N PRO A 77 4.95 -21.03 -10.08
CA PRO A 77 4.51 -21.33 -8.73
C PRO A 77 5.62 -21.19 -7.67
N LYS A 78 6.87 -21.47 -8.05
CA LYS A 78 8.03 -21.33 -7.15
C LYS A 78 8.36 -19.87 -6.89
N VAL A 79 8.33 -19.04 -7.94
CA VAL A 79 8.57 -17.60 -7.82
C VAL A 79 7.46 -16.92 -7.02
N ALA A 80 6.19 -17.31 -7.24
CA ALA A 80 5.07 -16.82 -6.44
C ALA A 80 5.21 -17.17 -4.96
N ASN A 81 5.59 -18.42 -4.63
CA ASN A 81 5.85 -18.83 -3.25
C ASN A 81 7.02 -18.05 -2.63
N PHE A 82 8.10 -17.83 -3.40
CA PHE A 82 9.23 -17.02 -2.94
C PHE A 82 8.83 -15.57 -2.67
N GLN A 83 8.00 -14.97 -3.53
CA GLN A 83 7.45 -13.63 -3.33
C GLN A 83 6.55 -13.56 -2.09
N LEU A 84 5.70 -14.56 -1.87
CA LEU A 84 4.84 -14.66 -0.67
C LEU A 84 5.71 -14.71 0.59
N VAL A 85 6.70 -15.61 0.64
CA VAL A 85 7.63 -15.74 1.77
C VAL A 85 8.38 -14.43 2.03
N THR A 86 8.90 -13.79 0.98
CA THR A 86 9.58 -12.49 1.08
C THR A 86 8.63 -11.39 1.57
N GLY A 87 7.38 -11.40 1.13
CA GLY A 87 6.33 -10.50 1.60
C GLY A 87 6.09 -10.63 3.11
N CYS A 88 6.01 -11.86 3.63
CA CYS A 88 5.90 -12.10 5.07
C CYS A 88 7.09 -11.53 5.85
N PHE A 89 8.33 -11.73 5.38
CA PHE A 89 9.51 -11.12 6.00
C PHE A 89 9.49 -9.59 5.93
N THR A 90 8.99 -9.02 4.84
CA THR A 90 8.89 -7.56 4.68
C THR A 90 7.91 -6.95 5.69
N VAL A 91 6.78 -7.61 5.93
CA VAL A 91 5.83 -7.20 6.98
C VAL A 91 6.48 -7.25 8.36
N LEU A 92 7.25 -8.31 8.67
CA LEU A 92 7.99 -8.41 9.92
C LEU A 92 9.02 -7.31 10.09
N LEU A 93 9.77 -6.96 9.04
CA LEU A 93 10.72 -5.83 9.06
C LEU A 93 10.01 -4.49 9.26
N GLY A 94 8.85 -4.28 8.62
CA GLY A 94 8.02 -3.10 8.80
C GLY A 94 7.52 -2.96 10.25
N LEU A 95 6.97 -4.04 10.80
CA LEU A 95 6.55 -4.11 12.21
C LEU A 95 7.73 -3.89 13.16
N GLY A 96 8.87 -4.54 12.92
CA GLY A 96 10.09 -4.38 13.70
C GLY A 96 10.59 -2.94 13.72
N SER A 97 10.60 -2.27 12.57
CA SER A 97 10.95 -0.85 12.46
C SER A 97 10.04 0.04 13.32
N LEU A 98 8.72 -0.17 13.23
CA LEU A 98 7.75 0.54 14.05
C LEU A 98 7.97 0.27 15.54
N PHE A 99 8.22 -0.98 15.93
CA PHE A 99 8.47 -1.36 17.32
C PHE A 99 9.74 -0.73 17.87
N LEU A 100 10.81 -0.62 17.07
CA LEU A 100 12.04 0.04 17.47
C LEU A 100 11.82 1.54 17.69
N ILE A 101 11.13 2.21 16.77
CA ILE A 101 10.86 3.66 16.86
C ILE A 101 9.97 3.94 18.07
N GLN A 102 8.85 3.24 18.20
CA GLN A 102 7.91 3.46 19.30
C GLN A 102 8.48 2.97 20.64
N GLY A 103 9.22 1.85 20.65
CA GLY A 103 9.92 1.34 21.83
C GLY A 103 10.95 2.31 22.36
N LYS A 104 11.72 2.96 21.47
CA LYS A 104 12.65 4.03 21.87
C LYS A 104 11.92 5.20 22.52
N LYS A 105 10.74 5.59 22.02
CA LYS A 105 9.91 6.63 22.65
C LYS A 105 9.41 6.22 24.03
N VAL A 106 9.04 4.96 24.23
CA VAL A 106 8.58 4.44 25.53
C VAL A 106 9.70 4.41 26.58
N MET A 107 10.91 4.01 26.18
CA MET A 107 12.05 3.88 27.10
C MET A 107 12.75 5.20 27.41
N PHE A 108 12.91 6.08 26.41
CA PHE A 108 13.80 7.25 26.51
C PHE A 108 13.13 8.59 26.22
N GLY A 109 11.88 8.64 25.74
CA GLY A 109 11.21 9.89 25.38
C GLY A 109 10.28 10.38 26.49
N SER A 110 10.59 11.48 27.18
CA SER A 110 9.71 12.04 28.22
C SER A 110 8.43 12.65 27.66
N SER A 111 8.51 13.42 26.56
CA SER A 111 7.37 14.13 25.98
C SER A 111 6.51 13.29 25.03
N GLU A 112 7.04 12.22 24.46
CA GLU A 112 6.32 11.37 23.47
C GLU A 112 5.99 9.97 24.00
N ARG A 113 6.23 9.72 25.30
CA ARG A 113 6.05 8.39 25.91
C ARG A 113 4.63 7.85 25.74
N ILE A 114 3.65 8.74 25.88
CA ILE A 114 2.22 8.41 25.82
C ILE A 114 1.87 7.83 24.45
N ASN A 115 2.42 8.39 23.37
CA ASN A 115 2.17 7.92 22.01
C ASN A 115 2.75 6.51 21.79
N GLY A 116 3.96 6.26 22.32
CA GLY A 116 4.58 4.94 22.25
C GLY A 116 3.82 3.88 23.06
N ILE A 117 3.36 4.23 24.27
CA ILE A 117 2.56 3.34 25.12
C ILE A 117 1.22 3.04 24.45
N GLY A 118 0.55 4.07 23.91
CA GLY A 118 -0.72 3.91 23.19
C GLY A 118 -0.59 2.99 21.98
N PHE A 119 0.52 3.08 21.23
CA PHE A 119 0.81 2.16 20.14
C PHE A 119 0.90 0.70 20.60
N PHE A 120 1.70 0.40 21.63
CA PHE A 120 1.84 -0.98 22.10
C PHE A 120 0.55 -1.51 22.75
N ALA A 121 -0.14 -0.68 23.53
CA ALA A 121 -1.41 -1.04 24.15
C ALA A 121 -2.48 -1.35 23.08
N GLY A 122 -2.59 -0.53 22.03
CA GLY A 122 -3.50 -0.78 20.92
C GLY A 122 -3.09 -1.99 20.09
N PHE A 123 -1.80 -2.13 19.76
CA PHE A 123 -1.30 -3.25 18.96
C PHE A 123 -1.55 -4.59 19.66
N PHE A 124 -1.09 -4.75 20.91
CA PHE A 124 -1.30 -5.97 21.66
C PHE A 124 -2.77 -6.16 22.06
N GLY A 125 -3.50 -5.08 22.32
CA GLY A 125 -4.93 -5.11 22.61
C GLY A 125 -5.72 -5.74 21.46
N ILE A 126 -5.55 -5.24 20.23
CA ILE A 126 -6.19 -5.79 19.02
C ILE A 126 -5.70 -7.21 18.75
N LEU A 127 -4.40 -7.46 18.86
CA LEU A 127 -3.83 -8.78 18.55
C LEU A 127 -4.36 -9.85 19.51
N ILE A 128 -4.28 -9.61 20.82
CA ILE A 128 -4.73 -10.57 21.84
C ILE A 128 -6.25 -10.75 21.76
N SER A 129 -7.02 -9.66 21.68
CA SER A 129 -8.48 -9.78 21.58
C SER A 129 -8.93 -10.50 20.31
N GLY A 130 -8.28 -10.25 19.17
CA GLY A 130 -8.55 -10.95 17.91
C GLY A 130 -8.25 -12.45 17.97
N PHE A 131 -7.11 -12.85 18.55
CA PHE A 131 -6.80 -14.27 18.75
C PHE A 131 -7.75 -14.96 19.73
N LEU A 132 -8.14 -14.27 20.81
CA LEU A 132 -9.09 -14.82 21.79
C LEU A 132 -10.52 -14.94 21.23
N MET A 133 -10.91 -14.02 20.35
CA MET A 133 -12.18 -14.07 19.61
C MET A 133 -12.22 -15.29 18.68
N ASP A 134 -11.15 -15.53 17.91
CA ASP A 134 -11.03 -16.71 17.04
C ASP A 134 -10.99 -18.03 17.85
N ALA A 135 -10.39 -18.00 19.05
CA ALA A 135 -10.39 -19.13 19.98
C ALA A 135 -11.74 -19.38 20.69
N GLY A 136 -12.78 -18.56 20.45
CA GLY A 136 -14.13 -18.74 20.99
C GLY A 136 -14.29 -18.39 22.47
N VAL A 137 -13.39 -17.56 23.04
CA VAL A 137 -13.49 -17.12 24.43
C VAL A 137 -14.61 -16.08 24.58
N LYS A 138 -15.58 -16.36 25.44
CA LYS A 138 -16.73 -15.47 25.69
C LYS A 138 -16.28 -14.13 26.30
N GLY A 139 -16.84 -13.02 25.80
CA GLY A 139 -16.53 -11.66 26.26
C GLY A 139 -15.33 -11.01 25.55
N CYS A 140 -14.58 -11.74 24.72
CA CYS A 140 -13.45 -11.17 23.96
C CYS A 140 -13.87 -10.39 22.72
N GLU A 141 -15.08 -10.63 22.19
CA GLU A 141 -15.67 -9.87 21.08
C GLU A 141 -15.90 -8.40 21.47
N GLU A 142 -16.46 -8.15 22.66
CA GLU A 142 -16.65 -6.77 23.17
C GLU A 142 -15.32 -6.04 23.36
N ILE A 143 -14.29 -6.74 23.84
CA ILE A 143 -12.95 -6.18 24.00
C ILE A 143 -12.36 -5.86 22.62
N PHE A 144 -12.50 -6.76 21.65
CA PHE A 144 -12.05 -6.52 20.28
C PHE A 144 -12.75 -5.30 19.67
N ASP A 145 -14.07 -5.18 19.83
CA ASP A 145 -14.85 -4.04 19.33
C ASP A 145 -14.42 -2.71 19.96
N ILE A 146 -14.07 -2.69 21.25
CA ILE A 146 -13.52 -1.49 21.91
C ILE A 146 -12.20 -1.07 21.26
N PHE A 147 -11.29 -2.01 21.00
CA PHE A 147 -10.02 -1.69 20.37
C PHE A 147 -10.16 -1.36 18.87
N PHE A 148 -11.01 -2.07 18.15
CA PHE A 148 -11.21 -1.89 16.71
C PHE A 148 -12.08 -0.67 16.41
N SER A 149 -13.34 -0.68 16.83
CA SER A 149 -14.28 0.40 16.56
C SER A 149 -14.03 1.60 17.47
N GLY A 150 -13.77 1.36 18.75
CA GLY A 150 -13.58 2.44 19.73
C GLY A 150 -12.26 3.20 19.54
N LEU A 151 -11.14 2.50 19.38
CA LEU A 151 -9.82 3.13 19.20
C LEU A 151 -9.45 3.29 17.72
N TYR A 152 -9.28 2.20 16.97
CA TYR A 152 -8.72 2.27 15.61
C TYR A 152 -9.58 3.09 14.65
N VAL A 153 -10.89 2.79 14.56
CA VAL A 153 -11.81 3.52 13.66
C VAL A 153 -11.98 4.97 14.10
N SER A 154 -12.15 5.25 15.40
CA SER A 154 -12.28 6.63 15.89
C SER A 154 -11.01 7.46 15.67
N MET A 155 -9.83 6.89 15.88
CA MET A 155 -8.56 7.59 15.59
C MET A 155 -8.39 7.84 14.08
N GLN A 156 -8.77 6.88 13.24
CA GLN A 156 -8.79 7.06 11.80
C GLN A 156 -9.77 8.18 11.39
N ALA A 157 -10.97 8.22 11.98
CA ALA A 157 -11.94 9.28 11.76
C ALA A 157 -11.40 10.65 12.23
N ALA A 158 -10.67 10.71 13.36
CA ALA A 158 -10.01 11.93 13.81
C ALA A 158 -8.94 12.41 12.82
N MET A 159 -8.13 11.51 12.26
CA MET A 159 -7.15 11.84 11.21
C MET A 159 -7.85 12.38 9.95
N PHE A 160 -8.91 11.72 9.48
CA PHE A 160 -9.67 12.19 8.32
C PHE A 160 -10.40 13.51 8.59
N SER A 161 -10.92 13.71 9.80
CA SER A 161 -11.58 14.96 10.21
C SER A 161 -10.59 16.13 10.21
N LEU A 162 -9.38 15.94 10.75
CA LEU A 162 -8.31 16.94 10.69
C LEU A 162 -7.94 17.28 9.25
N VAL A 163 -7.76 16.27 8.39
CA VAL A 163 -7.48 16.46 6.97
C VAL A 163 -8.60 17.24 6.28
N ALA A 164 -9.86 16.87 6.53
CA ALA A 164 -11.02 17.58 5.98
C ALA A 164 -11.06 19.05 6.43
N PHE A 165 -10.84 19.32 7.72
CA PHE A 165 -10.76 20.68 8.25
C PHE A 165 -9.65 21.50 7.58
N TYR A 166 -8.46 20.93 7.42
CA TYR A 166 -7.35 21.60 6.72
C TYR A 166 -7.65 21.84 5.24
N ILE A 167 -8.29 20.89 4.55
CA ILE A 167 -8.73 21.08 3.16
C ILE A 167 -9.71 22.24 3.06
N VAL A 168 -10.73 22.30 3.93
CA VAL A 168 -11.73 23.38 3.93
C VAL A 168 -11.06 24.72 4.24
N SER A 169 -10.20 24.79 5.26
CA SER A 169 -9.48 26.02 5.64
C SER A 169 -8.58 26.53 4.51
N ALA A 170 -7.80 25.64 3.89
CA ALA A 170 -6.95 25.98 2.76
C ALA A 170 -7.77 26.42 1.54
N SER A 171 -8.87 25.71 1.26
CA SER A 171 -9.78 26.01 0.16
C SER A 171 -10.47 27.36 0.35
N TYR A 172 -10.96 27.69 1.54
CA TYR A 172 -11.54 29.00 1.84
C TYR A 172 -10.55 30.15 1.58
N ARG A 173 -9.29 29.98 2.00
CA ARG A 173 -8.23 30.95 1.72
C ARG A 173 -7.93 31.09 0.23
N ALA A 174 -8.04 30.00 -0.53
CA ALA A 174 -7.85 29.96 -1.98
C ALA A 174 -9.08 30.47 -2.77
N PHE A 175 -10.29 30.35 -2.23
CA PHE A 175 -11.57 30.71 -2.86
C PHE A 175 -12.03 32.16 -2.65
N ARG A 176 -11.24 33.00 -1.98
CA ARG A 176 -11.49 34.46 -2.03
C ARG A 176 -11.39 34.87 -3.50
N ILE A 177 -12.52 35.23 -4.12
CA ILE A 177 -12.64 35.50 -5.56
C ILE A 177 -11.62 36.57 -5.94
N LYS A 178 -10.52 36.12 -6.54
CA LYS A 178 -9.40 36.95 -7.01
C LYS A 178 -9.26 36.86 -8.53
N SER A 179 -9.87 35.86 -9.15
CA SER A 179 -9.85 35.63 -10.59
C SER A 179 -11.13 34.93 -11.06
N VAL A 180 -11.36 34.95 -12.38
CA VAL A 180 -12.50 34.31 -13.03
C VAL A 180 -12.46 32.79 -12.81
N GLU A 181 -11.26 32.20 -12.83
CA GLU A 181 -11.05 30.77 -12.60
C GLU A 181 -11.47 30.36 -11.18
N THR A 182 -11.10 31.14 -10.16
CA THR A 182 -11.53 30.89 -8.78
C THR A 182 -13.05 31.01 -8.64
N GLY A 183 -13.67 31.98 -9.34
CA GLY A 183 -15.12 32.14 -9.38
C GLY A 183 -15.84 30.92 -9.98
N LEU A 184 -15.33 30.38 -11.10
CA LEU A 184 -15.87 29.16 -11.73
C LEU A 184 -15.76 27.94 -10.81
N LEU A 185 -14.64 27.79 -10.10
CA LEU A 185 -14.45 26.71 -9.12
C LEU A 185 -15.41 26.83 -7.94
N LEU A 186 -15.61 28.04 -7.42
CA LEU A 186 -16.55 28.32 -6.33
C LEU A 186 -17.98 28.01 -6.77
N LEU A 187 -18.40 28.48 -7.94
CA LEU A 187 -19.71 28.19 -8.52
C LEU A 187 -19.92 26.68 -8.70
N SER A 188 -18.93 25.99 -9.27
CA SER A 188 -18.98 24.54 -9.48
C SER A 188 -19.14 23.80 -8.14
N THR A 189 -18.39 24.22 -7.12
CA THR A 189 -18.46 23.63 -5.78
C THR A 189 -19.82 23.89 -5.12
N ALA A 190 -20.36 25.10 -5.25
CA ALA A 190 -21.69 25.45 -4.75
C ALA A 190 -22.79 24.58 -5.40
N ILE A 191 -22.70 24.35 -6.72
CA ILE A 191 -23.62 23.46 -7.44
C ILE A 191 -23.52 22.02 -6.91
N ILE A 192 -22.31 21.48 -6.71
CA ILE A 192 -22.13 20.12 -6.16
C ILE A 192 -22.73 20.04 -4.75
N MET A 193 -22.43 21.01 -3.87
CA MET A 193 -22.94 21.01 -2.51
C MET A 193 -24.48 21.02 -2.47
N LEU A 194 -25.11 21.81 -3.35
CA LEU A 194 -26.57 21.81 -3.49
C LEU A 194 -27.10 20.50 -4.09
N ALA A 195 -26.40 19.90 -5.04
CA ALA A 195 -26.83 18.64 -5.69
C ALA A 195 -26.79 17.43 -4.76
N VAL A 196 -25.90 17.42 -3.76
CA VAL A 196 -25.73 16.30 -2.81
C VAL A 196 -26.74 16.37 -1.65
N ILE A 197 -27.32 17.54 -1.37
CA ILE A 197 -28.27 17.74 -0.27
C ILE A 197 -29.72 17.64 -0.80
N PRO A 198 -30.66 16.99 -0.08
CA PRO A 198 -32.07 16.89 -0.50
C PRO A 198 -32.77 18.24 -0.75
N LEU A 199 -32.23 19.35 -0.24
CA LEU A 199 -32.73 20.70 -0.50
C LEU A 199 -32.57 21.12 -1.96
N GLY A 200 -31.51 20.67 -2.65
CA GLY A 200 -31.28 21.02 -4.04
C GLY A 200 -32.38 20.51 -4.97
N SER A 201 -32.94 19.34 -4.68
CA SER A 201 -34.07 18.81 -5.44
C SER A 201 -35.36 19.56 -5.17
N VAL A 202 -35.64 19.90 -3.91
CA VAL A 202 -36.85 20.66 -3.54
C VAL A 202 -36.87 22.04 -4.20
N ILE A 203 -35.72 22.73 -4.25
CA ILE A 203 -35.62 24.07 -4.87
C ILE A 203 -35.83 24.02 -6.38
N THR A 204 -35.52 22.90 -7.04
CA THR A 204 -35.61 22.75 -8.50
C THR A 204 -36.81 21.91 -8.96
N ASP A 205 -37.73 21.58 -8.05
CA ASP A 205 -38.93 20.80 -8.37
C ASP A 205 -39.91 21.53 -9.28
N PHE A 206 -39.81 22.86 -9.40
CA PHE A 206 -40.58 23.64 -10.38
C PHE A 206 -40.13 23.38 -11.84
N LEU A 207 -38.93 22.81 -12.05
CA LEU A 207 -38.42 22.48 -13.38
C LEU A 207 -38.92 21.10 -13.83
N PRO A 208 -39.32 20.96 -15.11
CA PRO A 208 -39.86 19.72 -15.62
C PRO A 208 -38.87 18.56 -15.52
N LYS A 209 -39.37 17.39 -15.13
CA LYS A 209 -38.57 16.16 -14.95
C LYS A 209 -37.97 15.64 -16.27
N SER A 210 -38.62 15.93 -17.39
CA SER A 210 -38.21 15.55 -18.76
C SER A 210 -38.31 16.74 -19.72
N GLY A 211 -37.38 16.82 -20.69
CA GLY A 211 -37.27 17.90 -21.67
C GLY A 211 -35.95 18.67 -21.59
N VAL A 212 -35.74 19.62 -22.51
CA VAL A 212 -34.49 20.42 -22.62
C VAL A 212 -34.24 21.26 -21.36
N LEU A 213 -35.29 21.79 -20.73
CA LEU A 213 -35.18 22.56 -19.48
C LEU A 213 -34.78 21.71 -18.26
N SER A 214 -34.89 20.38 -18.33
CA SER A 214 -34.50 19.51 -17.21
C SER A 214 -32.99 19.48 -16.96
N VAL A 215 -32.18 19.99 -17.91
CA VAL A 215 -30.72 20.13 -17.78
C VAL A 215 -30.34 21.16 -16.71
N PHE A 216 -31.19 22.17 -16.48
CA PHE A 216 -30.93 23.21 -15.47
C PHE A 216 -31.27 22.77 -14.03
N ARG A 217 -31.76 21.54 -13.84
CA ARG A 217 -31.93 20.94 -12.52
C ARG A 217 -30.58 20.75 -11.85
N VAL A 218 -30.44 21.20 -10.61
CA VAL A 218 -29.16 21.20 -9.88
C VAL A 218 -28.62 19.78 -9.72
N GLU A 219 -29.49 18.80 -9.58
CA GLU A 219 -29.12 17.38 -9.47
C GLU A 219 -28.50 16.86 -10.78
N LYS A 220 -29.04 17.24 -11.95
CA LYS A 220 -28.47 16.83 -13.24
C LYS A 220 -27.15 17.53 -13.54
N LEU A 221 -27.04 18.82 -13.20
CA LEU A 221 -25.79 19.57 -13.35
C LEU A 221 -24.70 19.01 -12.44
N GLY A 222 -25.01 18.75 -11.17
CA GLY A 222 -24.09 18.14 -10.22
C GLY A 222 -23.66 16.73 -10.67
N TYR A 223 -24.62 15.91 -11.13
CA TYR A 223 -24.32 14.59 -11.68
C TYR A 223 -23.43 14.66 -12.91
N TRP A 224 -23.72 15.55 -13.87
CA TRP A 224 -22.88 15.74 -15.05
C TRP A 224 -21.45 16.14 -14.67
N LEU A 225 -21.31 17.07 -13.71
CA LEU A 225 -20.00 17.52 -13.22
C LEU A 225 -19.22 16.39 -12.52
N LEU A 226 -19.90 15.55 -11.73
CA LEU A 226 -19.27 14.42 -11.05
C LEU A 226 -18.89 13.27 -12.00
N THR A 227 -19.67 13.04 -13.06
CA THR A 227 -19.49 11.89 -13.96
C THR A 227 -18.65 12.18 -15.19
N SER A 228 -18.62 13.42 -15.68
CA SER A 228 -17.85 13.79 -16.88
C SER A 228 -16.48 14.38 -16.52
N PRO A 229 -16.36 15.64 -16.06
CA PRO A 229 -15.06 16.24 -15.78
C PRO A 229 -14.37 15.63 -14.56
N ASN A 230 -15.09 15.34 -13.47
CA ASN A 230 -14.46 14.72 -12.29
C ASN A 230 -13.93 13.31 -12.59
N MET A 231 -14.66 12.47 -13.33
CA MET A 231 -14.13 11.15 -13.74
C MET A 231 -12.95 11.27 -14.69
N ALA A 232 -12.93 12.26 -15.59
CA ALA A 232 -11.76 12.52 -16.43
C ALA A 232 -10.53 12.88 -15.59
N VAL A 233 -10.70 13.74 -14.58
CA VAL A 233 -9.62 14.12 -13.64
C VAL A 233 -9.18 12.91 -12.81
N GLN A 234 -10.09 12.12 -12.26
CA GLN A 234 -9.74 10.91 -11.50
C GLN A 234 -8.94 9.92 -12.34
N ARG A 235 -9.31 9.73 -13.62
CA ARG A 235 -8.54 8.91 -14.57
C ARG A 235 -7.16 9.50 -14.84
N ALA A 236 -7.04 10.82 -14.99
CA ALA A 236 -5.76 11.49 -15.18
C ALA A 236 -4.84 11.34 -13.95
N ILE A 237 -5.39 11.49 -12.74
CA ILE A 237 -4.67 11.26 -11.49
C ILE A 237 -4.22 9.80 -11.40
N ALA A 238 -5.13 8.85 -11.65
CA ALA A 238 -4.80 7.42 -11.63
C ALA A 238 -3.70 7.08 -12.63
N PHE A 239 -3.76 7.63 -13.85
CA PHE A 239 -2.71 7.46 -14.86
C PHE A 239 -1.38 8.09 -14.41
N GLY A 240 -1.41 9.31 -13.85
CA GLY A 240 -0.21 9.97 -13.33
C GLY A 240 0.45 9.19 -12.20
N VAL A 241 -0.35 8.67 -11.26
CA VAL A 241 0.14 7.80 -10.18
C VAL A 241 0.71 6.50 -10.73
N ALA A 242 0.04 5.86 -11.70
CA ALA A 242 0.51 4.63 -12.33
C ALA A 242 1.83 4.82 -13.07
N VAL A 243 1.97 5.88 -13.88
CA VAL A 243 3.23 6.17 -14.59
C VAL A 243 4.33 6.56 -13.60
N GLY A 244 4.02 7.34 -12.56
CA GLY A 244 4.97 7.71 -11.51
C GLY A 244 5.48 6.52 -10.71
N SER A 245 4.59 5.59 -10.36
CA SER A 245 4.97 4.35 -9.68
C SER A 245 5.78 3.43 -10.60
N MET A 246 5.40 3.28 -11.88
CA MET A 246 6.19 2.55 -12.88
C MET A 246 7.60 3.13 -13.04
N ALA A 247 7.73 4.46 -13.11
CA ALA A 247 9.03 5.12 -13.20
C ALA A 247 9.90 4.84 -11.96
N THR A 248 9.29 4.85 -10.76
CA THR A 248 9.99 4.52 -9.51
C THR A 248 10.42 3.05 -9.49
N CYS A 249 9.53 2.13 -9.88
CA CYS A 249 9.84 0.71 -10.01
C CYS A 249 10.96 0.45 -11.02
N LEU A 250 10.97 1.15 -12.17
CA LEU A 250 12.04 1.05 -13.17
C LEU A 250 13.38 1.56 -12.62
N ARG A 251 13.39 2.66 -11.86
CA ARG A 251 14.62 3.16 -11.22
C ARG A 251 15.18 2.17 -10.20
N ILE A 252 14.30 1.52 -9.43
CA ILE A 252 14.67 0.46 -8.49
C ILE A 252 15.18 -0.77 -9.25
N TRP A 253 14.47 -1.21 -10.30
CA TRP A 253 14.81 -2.40 -11.09
C TRP A 253 16.16 -2.25 -11.81
N LEU A 254 16.42 -1.08 -12.40
CA LEU A 254 17.69 -0.75 -13.04
C LEU A 254 18.78 -0.34 -12.04
N SER A 255 18.50 -0.36 -10.73
CA SER A 255 19.43 0.04 -9.67
C SER A 255 20.02 1.45 -9.90
N LEU A 256 19.21 2.36 -10.43
CA LEU A 256 19.60 3.75 -10.67
C LEU A 256 19.51 4.61 -9.40
N GLU A 257 18.86 4.10 -8.34
CA GLU A 257 18.80 4.75 -7.05
C GLU A 257 20.16 4.64 -6.33
N LYS A 258 20.90 5.75 -6.33
CA LYS A 258 22.16 5.86 -5.58
C LYS A 258 21.85 6.22 -4.13
N GLY A 259 21.97 5.25 -3.23
CA GLY A 259 21.86 5.51 -1.79
C GLY A 259 23.03 6.37 -1.29
N SER A 260 22.71 7.50 -0.65
CA SER A 260 23.67 8.42 0.00
C SER A 260 24.60 7.72 1.01
N PHE A 261 24.18 6.58 1.57
CA PHE A 261 24.94 5.83 2.56
C PHE A 261 26.20 5.13 2.05
N TYR A 262 26.36 4.96 0.73
CA TYR A 262 27.46 4.16 0.16
C TYR A 262 28.59 4.97 -0.46
N ASP A 263 28.46 6.29 -0.56
CA ASP A 263 29.47 7.19 -1.13
C ASP A 263 30.29 7.92 -0.04
N LYS A 264 30.00 7.70 1.25
CA LYS A 264 30.94 8.06 2.32
C LYS A 264 32.02 7.00 2.42
N GLU A 265 33.09 7.21 1.66
CA GLU A 265 34.36 6.54 1.93
C GLU A 265 34.80 6.92 3.36
N LEU A 266 34.85 5.92 4.25
CA LEU A 266 35.67 5.93 5.46
C LEU A 266 37.01 5.29 5.10
#